data_AF-A0A9P6WRQ3-F1
#
_entry.id   AF-A0A9P6WRQ3-F1
#
_cell.length_a   1.000
_cell.length_b   1.000
_cell.length_c   1.000
_cell.angle_alpha   90.00
_cell.angle_beta   90.00
_cell.angle_gamma   90.00
#
_symmetry.space_group_name_H-M   'P 1'
#
loop_
_entity.id
_entity.type
_entity.pdbx_description
1 polymer ?
#
loop_
_entity_poly.entity_id
_entity_poly.type
_entity_poly.pdbx_seq_one_letter_code
_entity_poly.pdbx_strand_id
1 'polypeptide(L)'
;MNIEALIQNQYEQYKEAIREIERLQELKDSLCELISMNVSRWAHFKFRRPKPTPESVSIYIAAKQTALKTIVPGYSLFRALSLKIKQSDVWSRIEDDSSRGPTICNTEAKK
;
A
#
# COMPACT_ATOMS: atom_id res chain seq x y z
N MET A 1 -31.33 -34.82 16.44
CA MET A 1 -30.89 -33.70 15.58
C MET A 1 -31.00 -34.16 14.13
N ASN A 2 -31.83 -33.52 13.31
CA ASN A 2 -32.05 -33.89 11.89
C ASN A 2 -30.88 -33.35 11.04
N ILE A 3 -30.46 -34.10 10.02
CA ILE A 3 -29.42 -33.73 9.05
C ILE A 3 -29.72 -32.37 8.40
N GLU A 4 -30.98 -32.09 8.09
CA GLU A 4 -31.38 -30.79 7.52
C GLU A 4 -31.03 -29.62 8.43
N ALA A 5 -31.28 -29.76 9.74
CA ALA A 5 -30.94 -28.73 10.73
C ALA A 5 -29.42 -28.57 10.89
N LEU A 6 -28.65 -29.66 10.74
CA LEU A 6 -27.19 -29.60 10.75
C LEU A 6 -26.65 -28.84 9.53
N ILE A 7 -27.17 -29.14 8.33
CA ILE A 7 -26.78 -28.45 7.09
C ILE A 7 -27.09 -26.95 7.20
N GLN A 8 -28.28 -26.60 7.69
CA GLN A 8 -28.64 -25.19 7.86
C GLN A 8 -27.72 -24.49 8.86
N ASN A 9 -27.40 -25.14 9.99
CA ASN A 9 -26.48 -24.56 10.97
C ASN A 9 -25.06 -24.37 10.39
N GLN A 10 -24.55 -25.34 9.62
CA GLN A 10 -23.25 -25.21 8.95
C GLN A 10 -23.25 -24.08 7.91
N TYR A 11 -24.36 -23.89 7.20
CA TYR A 11 -24.50 -22.80 6.25
C TYR A 11 -24.51 -21.42 6.94
N GLU A 12 -25.17 -21.29 8.09
CA GLU A 12 -25.11 -20.06 8.88
C GLU A 12 -23.68 -19.77 9.36
N GLN A 13 -22.98 -20.78 9.90
CA GLN A 13 -21.56 -20.64 10.29
C GLN A 13 -20.68 -20.23 9.12
N TYR A 14 -20.92 -20.78 7.92
CA TYR A 14 -20.20 -20.39 6.71
C TYR A 14 -20.43 -18.91 6.36
N LYS A 15 -21.68 -18.44 6.40
CA LYS A 15 -21.98 -17.02 6.15
C LYS A 15 -21.32 -16.09 7.17
N GLU A 16 -21.30 -16.49 8.44
CA GLU A 16 -20.59 -15.73 9.48
C GLU A 16 -19.09 -15.66 9.20
N ALA A 17 -18.47 -16.78 8.80
CA ALA A 17 -17.06 -16.81 8.42
C ALA A 17 -16.76 -15.90 7.22
N ILE A 18 -17.63 -15.85 6.21
CA ILE A 18 -17.48 -14.93 5.06
C ILE A 18 -17.51 -13.47 5.50
N ARG A 19 -18.47 -13.09 6.35
CA ARG A 19 -18.56 -11.72 6.89
C ARG A 19 -17.31 -11.35 7.70
N GLU A 20 -16.77 -12.29 8.46
CA GLU A 20 -15.55 -12.05 9.22
C GLU A 20 -14.32 -11.89 8.30
N ILE A 21 -14.24 -12.66 7.22
CA ILE A 21 -13.19 -12.49 6.20
C ILE A 21 -13.26 -11.09 5.57
N GLU A 22 -14.46 -10.62 5.21
CA GLU A 22 -14.67 -9.27 4.66
C GLU A 22 -14.22 -8.20 5.67
N ARG A 23 -14.65 -8.30 6.92
CA ARG A 23 -14.27 -7.39 7.99
C ARG A 23 -12.75 -7.37 8.23
N LEU A 24 -12.10 -8.53 8.23
CA LEU A 24 -10.65 -8.64 8.38
C LEU A 24 -9.91 -8.05 7.18
N GLN A 25 -10.46 -8.19 5.97
CA GLN A 25 -9.90 -7.59 4.76
C GLN A 25 -9.95 -6.06 4.83
N GLU A 26 -11.08 -5.47 5.22
CA GLU A 26 -11.21 -4.03 5.43
C GLU A 26 -10.25 -3.51 6.52
N LEU A 27 -10.16 -4.23 7.64
CA LEU A 27 -9.25 -3.89 8.72
C LEU A 27 -7.79 -3.92 8.25
N LYS A 28 -7.40 -4.95 7.50
CA LYS A 28 -6.05 -5.06 6.92
C LYS A 28 -5.74 -3.87 6.01
N ASP A 29 -6.68 -3.47 5.16
CA ASP A 29 -6.47 -2.37 4.23
C ASP A 29 -6.37 -1.02 4.96
N SER A 30 -7.21 -0.80 5.98
CA SER A 30 -7.13 0.36 6.87
C SER A 30 -5.79 0.45 7.60
N LEU A 31 -5.32 -0.68 8.17
CA LEU A 31 -4.02 -0.75 8.83
C LEU A 31 -2.86 -0.50 7.86
N CYS A 32 -2.96 -1.02 6.63
CA CYS A 32 -1.96 -0.78 5.60
C CYS A 32 -1.81 0.73 5.29
N GLU A 33 -2.94 1.44 5.17
CA GLU A 33 -2.95 2.89 4.97
C GLU A 33 -2.32 3.62 6.16
N LEU A 34 -2.79 3.34 7.39
CA LEU A 34 -2.31 3.97 8.60
C LEU A 34 -0.80 3.75 8.83
N ILE A 35 -0.32 2.52 8.65
CA ILE A 35 1.11 2.21 8.76
C ILE A 35 1.90 3.00 7.72
N SER A 36 1.45 3.04 6.46
CA SER A 36 2.16 3.75 5.39
C SER A 36 2.27 5.26 5.66
N MET A 37 1.18 5.87 6.15
CA MET A 37 1.16 7.28 6.56
C MET A 37 2.11 7.53 7.72
N ASN A 38 2.05 6.71 8.77
CA ASN A 38 2.86 6.89 9.96
C ASN A 38 4.36 6.66 9.67
N VAL A 39 4.70 5.67 8.83
CA VAL A 39 6.07 5.45 8.37
C VAL A 39 6.59 6.65 7.58
N SER A 40 5.75 7.25 6.74
CA SER A 40 6.13 8.45 5.96
C SER A 40 6.38 9.65 6.89
N ARG A 41 5.46 9.91 7.83
CA ARG A 41 5.61 10.98 8.84
C ARG A 41 6.84 10.78 9.72
N TRP A 42 7.04 9.56 10.22
CA TRP A 42 8.22 9.21 11.01
C TRP A 42 9.51 9.43 10.22
N ALA A 43 9.55 9.04 8.94
CA ALA A 43 10.72 9.25 8.10
C ALA A 43 11.00 10.75 7.88
N HIS A 44 9.95 11.57 7.67
CA HIS A 44 10.09 13.02 7.50
C HIS A 44 10.58 13.73 8.77
N PHE A 45 10.25 13.18 9.94
CA PHE A 45 10.78 13.66 11.22
C PHE A 45 12.24 13.22 11.46
N LYS A 46 12.58 11.98 11.09
CA LYS A 46 13.89 11.39 11.39
C LYS A 46 15.00 11.78 10.42
N PHE A 47 14.67 11.95 9.13
CA PHE A 47 15.65 12.15 8.07
C PHE A 47 15.54 13.55 7.47
N ARG A 48 16.65 14.05 6.93
CA ARG A 48 16.64 15.27 6.13
C ARG A 48 15.98 15.02 4.78
N ARG A 49 15.14 15.96 4.33
CA ARG A 49 14.54 15.93 2.99
C ARG A 49 15.64 15.76 1.92
N PRO A 50 15.54 14.76 1.02
CA PRO A 50 16.50 14.57 -0.05
C PRO A 50 16.44 15.74 -1.05
N LYS A 51 17.54 15.96 -1.77
CA LYS A 51 17.53 16.81 -2.97
C LYS A 51 16.70 16.12 -4.06
N PRO A 52 16.11 16.89 -5.00
CA PRO A 52 15.35 16.33 -6.12
C PRO A 52 16.29 15.74 -7.20
N THR A 53 17.20 14.85 -6.81
CA THR A 53 18.04 14.08 -7.73
C THR A 53 17.86 12.59 -7.46
N PRO A 54 17.95 11.73 -8.50
CA PRO A 54 17.76 10.29 -8.33
C PRO A 54 18.69 9.68 -7.28
N GLU A 55 19.93 10.14 -7.20
CA GLU A 55 20.93 9.65 -6.26
C GLU A 55 20.56 10.01 -4.82
N SER A 56 20.19 11.28 -4.58
CA SER A 56 19.82 11.74 -3.24
C SER A 56 18.55 11.07 -2.74
N VAL A 57 17.57 10.85 -3.62
CA VAL A 57 16.33 10.13 -3.30
C VAL A 57 16.62 8.66 -3.00
N SER A 58 17.49 8.01 -3.81
CA SER A 58 17.87 6.61 -3.61
C SER A 58 18.57 6.38 -2.26
N ILE A 59 19.49 7.27 -1.87
CA ILE A 59 20.16 7.23 -0.57
C ILE A 59 19.13 7.38 0.57
N TYR A 60 18.20 8.34 0.46
CA TYR A 60 17.13 8.52 1.44
C TYR A 60 16.27 7.26 1.58
N ILE A 61 15.83 6.66 0.47
CA ILE A 61 15.02 5.45 0.47
C ILE A 61 15.76 4.28 1.14
N ALA A 62 17.05 4.09 0.82
CA ALA A 62 17.85 3.01 1.41
C ALA A 62 18.03 3.19 2.93
N ALA A 63 18.32 4.42 3.38
CA ALA A 63 18.43 4.75 4.80
C ALA A 63 17.10 4.54 5.54
N LYS A 64 15.99 5.04 4.97
CA LYS A 64 14.64 4.83 5.50
C LYS A 64 14.31 3.35 5.64
N GLN A 65 14.55 2.54 4.61
CA GLN A 65 14.27 1.10 4.64
C GLN A 65 15.11 0.37 5.69
N THR A 66 16.39 0.70 5.79
CA THR A 66 17.29 0.10 6.78
C THR A 66 16.83 0.40 8.19
N ALA A 67 16.50 1.66 8.49
CA ALA A 67 15.98 2.05 9.80
C ALA A 67 14.58 1.49 10.07
N LEU A 68 13.73 1.35 9.06
CA LEU A 68 12.38 0.82 9.24
C LEU A 68 12.41 -0.67 9.63
N LYS A 69 13.36 -1.45 9.07
CA LYS A 69 13.55 -2.86 9.43
C LYS A 69 13.89 -3.08 10.90
N THR A 70 14.42 -2.06 11.61
CA THR A 70 14.70 -2.16 13.04
C THR A 70 13.47 -1.89 13.91
N ILE A 71 12.46 -1.20 13.38
CA ILE A 71 11.21 -0.88 14.11
C ILE A 71 10.16 -1.95 13.84
N VAL A 72 10.02 -2.35 12.57
CA VAL A 72 9.02 -3.32 12.13
C VAL A 72 9.74 -4.44 11.37
N PRO A 73 10.42 -5.36 12.08
CA PRO A 73 11.09 -6.48 11.42
C PRO A 73 10.08 -7.30 10.63
N GLY A 74 10.45 -7.70 9.41
CA GLY A 74 9.62 -8.54 8.56
C GLY A 74 8.49 -7.82 7.79
N TYR A 75 8.33 -6.50 7.89
CA TYR A 75 7.30 -5.78 7.12
C TYR A 75 7.41 -6.02 5.59
N SER A 76 8.63 -6.28 5.10
CA SER A 76 8.91 -6.57 3.69
C SER A 76 8.35 -7.91 3.21
N LEU A 77 7.99 -8.82 4.10
CA LEU A 77 7.31 -10.08 3.77
C LEU A 77 5.89 -9.83 3.26
N PHE A 78 5.27 -8.73 3.71
CA PHE A 78 3.94 -8.32 3.28
C PHE A 78 4.05 -7.39 2.06
N ARG A 79 3.96 -7.98 0.85
CA ARG A 79 4.12 -7.26 -0.42
C ARG A 79 3.25 -6.00 -0.51
N ALA A 80 1.97 -6.10 -0.15
CA ALA A 80 1.03 -4.99 -0.21
C ALA A 80 1.46 -3.82 0.69
N LEU A 81 1.83 -4.11 1.93
CA LEU A 81 2.31 -3.12 2.89
C LEU A 81 3.63 -2.47 2.44
N SER A 82 4.59 -3.29 2.03
CA SER A 82 5.89 -2.83 1.54
C SER A 82 5.77 -1.90 0.32
N LEU A 83 4.88 -2.26 -0.62
CA LEU A 83 4.59 -1.42 -1.79
C LEU A 83 3.93 -0.10 -1.38
N LYS A 84 2.92 -0.15 -0.52
CA LYS A 84 2.19 1.04 -0.05
C LYS A 84 3.11 2.03 0.65
N ILE A 85 3.98 1.56 1.54
CA ILE A 85 4.99 2.39 2.25
C ILE A 85 5.95 3.10 1.28
N LYS A 86 6.30 2.47 0.15
CA LYS A 86 7.16 3.08 -0.87
C LYS A 86 6.41 4.14 -1.67
N GLN A 87 5.12 3.92 -1.95
CA GLN A 87 4.32 4.81 -2.79
C GLN A 87 3.75 6.03 -2.03
N SER A 88 3.50 5.89 -0.72
CA SER A 88 2.88 6.92 0.11
C SER A 88 3.79 8.12 0.38
N ASP A 89 5.11 7.94 0.29
CA ASP A 89 6.07 8.96 0.68
C ASP A 89 6.40 9.90 -0.49
N VAL A 90 6.01 11.16 -0.34
CA VAL A 90 6.22 12.21 -1.35
C VAL A 90 7.72 12.46 -1.60
N TRP A 91 8.59 12.31 -0.59
CA TRP A 91 10.03 12.53 -0.76
C TRP A 91 10.73 11.43 -1.56
N SER A 92 10.07 10.28 -1.73
CA SER A 92 10.56 9.20 -2.59
C SER A 92 10.14 9.33 -4.06
N ARG A 93 9.33 10.34 -4.39
CA ARG A 93 8.94 10.62 -5.77
C ARG A 93 9.96 11.57 -6.37
N ILE A 94 10.58 11.15 -7.46
CA ILE A 94 11.21 12.09 -8.39
C ILE A 94 10.04 12.64 -9.19
N GLU A 95 9.79 13.96 -9.12
CA GLU A 95 8.86 14.62 -10.01
C GLU A 95 9.41 14.46 -11.43
N ASP A 96 9.05 13.36 -12.09
CA ASP A 96 9.05 13.33 -13.54
C ASP A 96 7.89 14.22 -13.96
N ASP A 97 8.16 15.20 -14.79
CA ASP A 97 7.20 16.11 -15.42
C ASP A 97 6.29 15.38 -16.44
N SER A 98 5.91 14.13 -16.13
CA SER A 98 4.95 13.31 -16.84
C SER A 98 3.53 13.67 -16.42
N SER A 99 3.22 14.96 -16.53
CA SER A 99 1.85 15.49 -16.65
C SER A 99 1.25 15.21 -18.03
N ARG A 100 1.97 14.50 -18.92
CA ARG A 100 1.45 14.05 -20.21
C ARG A 100 1.02 12.59 -20.10
N GLY A 101 -0.22 12.38 -19.66
CA GLY A 101 -0.96 11.20 -20.09
C GLY A 101 -0.91 11.09 -21.63
N PRO A 102 -1.02 9.90 -22.21
CA PRO A 102 -0.96 9.74 -23.66
C PRO A 102 -2.12 10.52 -24.28
N THR A 103 -1.83 11.67 -24.89
CA THR A 103 -2.76 12.35 -25.78
C THR A 103 -2.95 11.39 -26.95
N ILE A 104 -4.07 10.69 -26.96
CA ILE A 104 -4.53 9.92 -28.11
C ILE A 104 -4.62 10.92 -29.26
N CYS A 105 -3.70 10.81 -30.23
CA CYS A 105 -3.82 11.50 -31.49
C CYS A 105 -5.03 10.90 -32.21
N ASN A 106 -6.21 11.52 -32.05
CA ASN A 106 -7.31 11.33 -32.98
C ASN A 106 -6.87 11.90 -34.33
N THR A 107 -6.31 11.07 -35.20
CA THR A 107 -6.31 11.33 -36.63
C THR A 107 -7.72 11.10 -37.14
N GLU A 108 -8.60 12.08 -36.93
CA GLU A 108 -9.83 12.16 -37.69
C GLU A 108 -9.53 12.71 -39.10
N ALA A 109 -9.99 11.92 -40.05
CA ALA A 109 -9.98 12.10 -41.49
C ALA A 109 -10.24 13.56 -41.92
N LYS A 110 -9.35 14.07 -42.77
CA LYS A 110 -9.66 15.21 -43.64
C LYS A 110 -9.89 14.72 -45.06
N LYS A 111 -11.14 14.94 -45.49
CA LYS A 111 -11.70 15.07 -46.84
C LYS A 111 -11.68 13.85 -47.77
#